data_AF-K0ETP1-F1
#
_entry.id   AF-K0ETP1-F1
#
_cell.length_a   1.000
_cell.length_b   1.000
_cell.length_c   1.000
_cell.angle_alpha   90.00
_cell.angle_beta   90.00
_cell.angle_gamma   90.00
#
_symmetry.space_group_name_H-M   'P 1'
#
loop_
_entity.id
_entity.type
_entity.pdbx_description
1 polymer ?
#
loop_
_entity_poly.entity_id
_entity_poly.type
_entity_poly.pdbx_seq_one_letter_code
_entity_poly.pdbx_strand_id
1 'polypeptide(L)'
;MDRIIDLDQAAAEITSRLSAWTARGLFLAPITWRDETAPWPQPLETGRVLVTDPDSVGVRIQSADGSNFVSIVLFRGGWADLDVLANDEVTMECPQITHPEEFGALLDSAITRFMDATSVTHTDATSVTHTMEER
;
A
#
# COMPACT_ATOMS: atom_id res chain seq x y z
N MET A 1 13.74 -20.54 -1.38
CA MET A 1 13.16 -19.82 -0.23
C MET A 1 12.03 -20.64 0.37
N ASP A 2 11.88 -20.59 1.70
CA ASP A 2 10.79 -21.27 2.40
C ASP A 2 9.43 -20.72 1.93
N ARG A 3 8.42 -21.59 1.89
CA ARG A 3 7.03 -21.26 1.55
C ARG A 3 6.25 -21.23 2.86
N ILE A 4 6.23 -20.08 3.51
CA ILE A 4 5.62 -19.94 4.84
C ILE A 4 4.20 -19.38 4.71
N ILE A 5 3.96 -18.50 3.74
CA ILE A 5 2.67 -17.83 3.54
C ILE A 5 2.03 -18.17 2.19
N ASP A 6 0.70 -18.32 2.21
CA ASP A 6 -0.12 -18.47 1.01
C ASP A 6 -0.38 -17.08 0.39
N LEU A 7 0.31 -16.80 -0.72
CA LEU A 7 0.18 -15.52 -1.42
C LEU A 7 -1.15 -15.35 -2.15
N ASP A 8 -1.84 -16.43 -2.50
CA ASP A 8 -3.18 -16.37 -3.09
C ASP A 8 -4.21 -15.93 -2.03
N GLN A 9 -4.08 -16.41 -0.80
CA GLN A 9 -4.87 -15.91 0.33
C GLN A 9 -4.52 -14.47 0.69
N ALA A 10 -3.24 -14.10 0.69
CA ALA A 10 -2.84 -12.71 0.90
C ALA A 10 -3.39 -11.75 -0.17
N ALA A 11 -3.47 -12.19 -1.43
CA ALA A 11 -4.11 -11.42 -2.49
C ALA A 11 -5.63 -11.27 -2.28
N ALA A 12 -6.28 -12.30 -1.70
CA ALA A 12 -7.69 -12.21 -1.32
C ALA A 12 -7.90 -11.15 -0.22
N GLU A 13 -6.97 -11.01 0.73
CA GLU A 13 -6.99 -9.95 1.75
C GLU A 13 -6.87 -8.54 1.14
N ILE A 14 -6.08 -8.37 0.08
CA ILE A 14 -6.04 -7.10 -0.67
C ILE A 14 -7.38 -6.87 -1.38
N THR A 15 -7.87 -7.90 -2.08
CA THR A 15 -9.07 -7.81 -2.92
C THR A 15 -10.33 -7.49 -2.11
N SER A 16 -10.45 -8.05 -0.90
CA SER A 16 -11.60 -7.82 -0.02
C SER A 16 -11.72 -6.37 0.46
N ARG A 17 -10.62 -5.61 0.44
CA ARG A 17 -10.55 -4.22 0.95
C ARG A 17 -10.66 -3.16 -0.15
N LEU A 18 -10.55 -3.53 -1.43
CA LEU A 18 -10.55 -2.60 -2.56
C LEU A 18 -11.75 -1.64 -2.54
N SER A 19 -12.96 -2.15 -2.32
CA SER A 19 -14.17 -1.34 -2.28
C SER A 19 -14.15 -0.32 -1.13
N ALA A 20 -13.64 -0.71 0.03
CA ALA A 20 -13.55 0.18 1.20
C ALA A 20 -12.52 1.30 0.96
N TRP A 21 -11.36 0.98 0.40
CA TRP A 21 -10.34 1.97 0.05
C TRP A 21 -10.82 2.93 -1.04
N THR A 22 -11.48 2.40 -2.08
CA THR A 22 -12.07 3.23 -3.15
C THR A 22 -13.14 4.18 -2.62
N ALA A 23 -14.00 3.72 -1.72
CA ALA A 23 -15.01 4.56 -1.08
C ALA A 23 -14.40 5.69 -0.22
N ARG A 24 -13.15 5.54 0.24
CA ARG A 24 -12.38 6.57 0.94
C ARG A 24 -11.62 7.52 0.00
N GLY A 25 -11.80 7.40 -1.31
CA GLY A 25 -11.14 8.24 -2.31
C GLY A 25 -9.69 7.85 -2.61
N LEU A 26 -9.27 6.65 -2.20
CA LEU A 26 -7.94 6.13 -2.52
C LEU A 26 -7.93 5.52 -3.93
N PHE A 27 -6.82 5.73 -4.64
CA PHE A 27 -6.58 5.14 -5.95
C PHE A 27 -5.65 3.95 -5.83
N LEU A 28 -6.03 2.84 -6.44
CA LEU A 28 -5.29 1.59 -6.34
C LEU A 28 -4.69 1.23 -7.69
N ALA A 29 -3.38 1.00 -7.69
CA ALA A 29 -2.74 0.32 -8.80
C ALA A 29 -3.17 -1.16 -8.83
N PRO A 30 -3.07 -1.82 -10.00
CA PRO A 30 -3.28 -3.26 -10.08
C PRO A 30 -2.41 -4.02 -9.07
N ILE A 31 -2.95 -5.10 -8.51
CA ILE A 31 -2.16 -6.04 -7.71
C ILE A 31 -1.02 -6.57 -8.59
N THR A 32 0.19 -6.59 -8.05
CA THR A 32 1.39 -7.06 -8.73
C THR A 32 1.88 -8.36 -8.13
N TRP A 33 2.44 -9.21 -8.97
CA TRP A 33 3.00 -10.49 -8.61
C TRP A 33 4.40 -10.63 -9.18
N ARG A 34 5.28 -11.32 -8.45
CA ARG A 34 6.59 -11.73 -8.96
C ARG A 34 6.64 -13.25 -9.05
N ASP A 35 7.18 -13.77 -10.14
CA ASP A 35 7.39 -15.20 -10.34
C ASP A 35 8.84 -15.57 -10.05
N GLU A 36 9.06 -16.48 -9.11
CA GLU A 36 10.40 -17.00 -8.76
C GLU A 36 11.08 -17.68 -9.96
N THR A 37 10.28 -18.32 -10.82
CA THR A 37 10.78 -19.08 -11.98
C THR A 37 11.06 -18.21 -13.20
N ALA A 38 10.63 -16.93 -13.19
CA ALA A 38 10.89 -16.02 -14.29
C ALA A 38 12.38 -15.62 -14.36
N PRO A 39 12.93 -15.39 -15.56
CA PRO A 39 14.32 -14.97 -15.71
C PRO A 39 14.53 -13.58 -15.10
N TRP A 40 15.71 -13.36 -14.53
CA TRP A 40 16.10 -12.05 -14.00
C TRP A 40 16.40 -11.03 -15.13
N PRO A 41 15.99 -9.76 -15.01
CA PRO A 41 15.14 -9.20 -13.97
C PRO A 41 13.71 -9.73 -14.06
N GLN A 42 13.19 -10.22 -12.93
CA GLN A 42 11.85 -10.78 -12.87
C GLN A 42 10.83 -9.66 -13.12
N PRO A 43 9.96 -9.78 -14.14
CA PRO A 43 8.90 -8.81 -14.36
C PRO A 43 7.87 -8.86 -13.23
N LEU A 44 7.18 -7.72 -13.02
CA LEU A 44 5.98 -7.69 -12.19
C LEU A 44 4.75 -7.92 -13.07
N GLU A 45 4.06 -9.03 -12.82
CA GLU A 45 2.84 -9.40 -13.52
C GLU A 45 1.60 -8.90 -12.77
N THR A 46 0.59 -8.43 -13.49
CA THR A 46 -0.68 -8.02 -12.88
C THR A 46 -1.74 -9.12 -12.87
N GLY A 47 -1.52 -10.17 -13.67
CA GLY A 47 -2.40 -11.33 -13.75
C GLY A 47 -1.82 -12.54 -13.04
N ARG A 48 -2.48 -13.03 -11.99
CA ARG A 48 -2.07 -14.24 -11.26
C ARG A 48 -1.87 -15.48 -12.16
N VAL A 49 -2.65 -15.58 -13.24
CA VAL A 49 -2.57 -16.66 -14.25
C VAL A 49 -1.23 -16.68 -15.02
N LEU A 50 -0.51 -15.56 -15.05
CA LEU A 50 0.79 -15.46 -15.72
C LEU A 50 1.95 -15.93 -14.83
N VAL A 51 1.69 -16.20 -13.55
CA VAL A 51 2.69 -16.56 -12.55
C VAL A 51 2.63 -18.05 -12.23
N THR A 52 3.74 -18.73 -12.40
CA THR A 52 3.89 -20.17 -12.16
C THR A 52 4.25 -20.46 -10.70
N ASP A 53 5.27 -19.80 -10.16
CA ASP A 53 5.69 -19.94 -8.76
C ASP A 53 5.71 -18.55 -8.09
N PRO A 54 4.60 -18.10 -7.47
CA PRO A 54 4.55 -16.81 -6.82
C PRO A 54 5.65 -16.66 -5.78
N ASP A 55 6.44 -15.60 -5.94
CA ASP A 55 7.47 -15.17 -5.00
C ASP A 55 6.99 -14.03 -4.10
N SER A 56 6.23 -13.11 -4.69
CA SER A 56 5.62 -12.00 -3.96
C SER A 56 4.27 -11.60 -4.53
N VAL A 57 3.45 -10.98 -3.69
CA VAL A 57 2.25 -10.23 -4.09
C VAL A 57 2.32 -8.83 -3.48
N GLY A 58 1.90 -7.81 -4.22
CA GLY A 58 1.95 -6.44 -3.74
C GLY A 58 0.82 -5.57 -4.26
N VAL A 59 0.63 -4.44 -3.59
CA VAL A 59 -0.34 -3.41 -3.93
C VAL A 59 0.26 -2.04 -3.69
N ARG A 60 -0.07 -1.10 -4.58
CA ARG A 60 0.25 0.31 -4.41
C ARG A 60 -1.03 1.13 -4.36
N ILE A 61 -1.13 1.99 -3.37
CA ILE A 61 -2.30 2.80 -3.06
C ILE A 61 -1.86 4.26 -2.99
N GLN A 62 -2.64 5.18 -3.57
CA GLN A 62 -2.30 6.59 -3.72
C GLN A 62 -3.44 7.48 -3.21
N SER A 63 -3.08 8.65 -2.69
CA SER A 63 -4.03 9.74 -2.44
C SER A 63 -4.59 10.29 -3.76
N ALA A 64 -5.70 11.03 -3.68
CA ALA A 64 -6.39 11.54 -4.86
C ALA A 64 -5.57 12.53 -5.70
N ASP A 65 -4.66 13.26 -5.07
CA ASP A 65 -3.71 14.18 -5.72
C ASP A 65 -2.43 13.48 -6.19
N GLY A 66 -2.24 12.20 -5.86
CA GLY A 66 -1.05 11.41 -6.18
C GLY A 66 0.22 11.82 -5.44
N SER A 67 0.15 12.75 -4.48
CA SER A 67 1.33 13.23 -3.73
C SER A 67 1.81 12.24 -2.69
N ASN A 68 0.89 11.43 -2.15
CA ASN A 68 1.17 10.44 -1.11
C ASN A 68 0.88 9.03 -1.65
N PHE A 69 1.67 8.04 -1.21
CA PHE A 69 1.41 6.65 -1.54
C PHE A 69 1.82 5.68 -0.44
N VAL A 70 1.19 4.51 -0.47
CA VAL A 70 1.56 3.33 0.30
C VAL A 70 1.86 2.22 -0.69
N SER A 71 3.01 1.56 -0.56
CA SER A 71 3.40 0.37 -1.31
C SER A 71 3.64 -0.76 -0.32
N ILE A 72 2.96 -1.88 -0.50
CA ILE A 72 3.14 -3.05 0.34
C ILE A 72 3.39 -4.25 -0.55
N VAL A 73 4.46 -4.99 -0.29
CA VAL A 73 4.84 -6.21 -1.01
C VAL A 73 5.11 -7.31 0.00
N LEU A 74 4.32 -8.37 -0.03
CA LEU A 74 4.51 -9.56 0.79
C LEU A 74 5.30 -10.61 0.00
N PHE A 75 6.35 -11.14 0.61
CA PHE A 75 7.15 -12.23 0.07
C PHE A 75 6.74 -13.55 0.70
N ARG A 76 6.78 -14.63 -0.09
CA ARG A 76 6.44 -16.01 0.31
C ARG A 76 7.20 -16.53 1.53
N GLY A 77 8.36 -15.95 1.82
CA GLY A 77 9.19 -16.30 2.97
C GLY A 77 8.72 -15.66 4.29
N GLY A 78 7.60 -14.94 4.29
CA GLY A 78 6.97 -14.46 5.51
C GLY A 78 7.48 -13.10 6.01
N TRP A 79 7.94 -12.25 5.09
CA TRP A 79 8.20 -10.85 5.38
C TRP A 79 7.50 -9.98 4.35
N ALA A 80 7.15 -8.76 4.73
CA ALA A 80 6.65 -7.76 3.82
C ALA A 80 7.55 -6.53 3.82
N ASP A 81 7.64 -5.86 2.69
CA ASP A 81 8.14 -4.49 2.59
C ASP A 81 6.93 -3.55 2.57
N LEU A 82 6.91 -2.56 3.47
CA LEU A 82 5.92 -1.50 3.56
C LEU A 82 6.64 -0.17 3.41
N ASP A 83 6.41 0.52 2.29
CA ASP A 83 6.92 1.85 2.02
C ASP A 83 5.75 2.84 2.02
N VAL A 84 5.89 3.93 2.77
CA VAL A 84 4.91 5.02 2.81
C VAL A 84 5.59 6.32 2.47
N LEU A 85 5.03 7.05 1.51
CA LEU A 85 5.30 8.46 1.29
C LEU A 85 4.08 9.24 1.76
N ALA A 86 4.23 10.04 2.81
CA ALA A 86 3.19 10.93 3.32
C ALA A 86 3.80 12.26 3.75
N ASN A 87 3.27 13.39 3.24
CA ASN A 87 3.72 14.74 3.58
C ASN A 87 5.25 14.94 3.41
N ASP A 88 5.79 14.49 2.27
CA ASP A 88 7.23 14.51 1.94
C ASP A 88 8.13 13.69 2.88
N GLU A 89 7.56 12.91 3.80
CA GLU A 89 8.28 11.95 4.64
C GLU A 89 8.14 10.53 4.08
N VAL A 90 9.27 9.82 4.02
CA VAL A 90 9.31 8.41 3.61
C VAL A 90 9.56 7.54 4.83
N THR A 91 8.68 6.59 5.09
CA THR A 91 8.90 5.53 6.08
C THR A 91 8.97 4.18 5.40
N MET A 92 9.82 3.30 5.93
CA MET A 92 10.00 1.93 5.45
C MET A 92 9.93 0.99 6.65
N GLU A 93 9.07 -0.02 6.57
CA GLU A 93 8.89 -1.06 7.58
C GLU A 93 9.05 -2.44 6.91
N CYS A 94 9.73 -3.37 7.58
CA CYS A 94 9.91 -4.74 7.08
C CYS A 94 9.29 -5.78 8.06
N PRO A 95 7.97 -5.77 8.28
CA PRO A 95 7.33 -6.66 9.24
C PRO A 95 7.44 -8.13 8.82
N GLN A 96 7.54 -9.00 9.84
CA GLN A 96 7.37 -10.44 9.66
C GLN A 96 5.88 -10.76 9.66
N ILE A 97 5.47 -11.63 8.75
CA ILE A 97 4.08 -12.04 8.52
C ILE A 97 4.09 -13.55 8.36
N THR A 98 3.46 -14.26 9.27
CA THR A 98 3.39 -15.74 9.22
C THR A 98 2.05 -16.23 8.69
N HIS A 99 1.01 -15.38 8.76
CA HIS A 99 -0.33 -15.72 8.31
C HIS A 99 -0.97 -14.64 7.40
N PRO A 100 -1.80 -15.01 6.41
CA PRO A 100 -2.51 -14.05 5.57
C PRO A 100 -3.37 -13.06 6.37
N GLU A 101 -3.99 -13.47 7.47
CA GLU A 101 -4.75 -12.54 8.32
C GLU A 101 -3.90 -11.44 8.96
N GLU A 102 -2.63 -11.73 9.29
CA GLU A 102 -1.69 -10.72 9.79
C GLU A 102 -1.35 -9.71 8.70
N PHE A 103 -1.27 -10.17 7.44
CA PHE A 103 -1.13 -9.29 6.30
C PHE A 103 -2.36 -8.38 6.13
N GLY A 104 -3.57 -8.94 6.29
CA GLY A 104 -4.82 -8.17 6.34
C GLY A 104 -4.78 -7.07 7.40
N ALA A 105 -4.33 -7.39 8.61
CA ALA A 105 -4.19 -6.43 9.71
C ALA A 105 -3.12 -5.35 9.43
N LEU A 106 -2.00 -5.72 8.79
CA LEU A 106 -0.97 -4.78 8.36
C LEU A 106 -1.53 -3.78 7.34
N LEU A 107 -2.28 -4.26 6.35
CA LEU A 107 -2.96 -3.42 5.35
C LEU A 107 -3.89 -2.40 6.01
N ASP A 108 -4.71 -2.85 6.96
CA ASP A 108 -5.64 -1.99 7.69
C ASP A 108 -4.91 -0.93 8.53
N SER A 109 -3.83 -1.32 9.22
CA SER A 109 -3.02 -0.40 10.01
C SER A 109 -2.31 0.63 9.13
N ALA A 110 -1.66 0.20 8.04
CA ALA A 110 -0.94 1.06 7.13
C ALA A 110 -1.87 2.11 6.49
N ILE A 111 -3.05 1.69 6.04
CA ILE A 111 -4.01 2.60 5.41
C ILE A 111 -4.64 3.56 6.42
N THR A 112 -4.84 3.13 7.67
CA THR A 112 -5.28 4.04 8.72
C THR A 112 -4.24 5.12 8.98
N ARG A 113 -2.98 4.73 9.20
CA ARG A 113 -1.87 5.68 9.41
C ARG A 113 -1.69 6.64 8.23
N PHE A 114 -1.79 6.12 7.01
CA PHE A 114 -1.69 6.92 5.79
C PHE A 114 -2.77 7.99 5.68
N MET A 115 -4.02 7.63 5.98
CA MET A 115 -5.15 8.56 5.95
C MET A 115 -5.06 9.60 7.07
N ASP A 116 -4.59 9.21 8.24
CA ASP A 116 -4.39 10.13 9.37
C ASP A 116 -3.29 11.15 9.05
N ALA A 117 -2.16 10.69 8.48
CA ALA A 117 -1.06 11.57 8.08
C ALA A 117 -1.49 12.58 7.01
N THR A 118 -2.26 12.15 6.01
CA THR A 118 -2.72 13.01 4.91
C THR A 118 -3.85 13.96 5.29
N SER A 119 -4.55 13.71 6.40
CA SER A 119 -5.62 14.62 6.89
C SER A 119 -5.06 15.87 7.60
N VAL A 120 -3.87 15.77 8.19
CA VAL A 120 -3.25 16.88 8.96
C VAL A 120 -2.92 18.07 8.05
N THR A 121 -2.54 17.84 6.80
CA THR A 121 -2.17 18.91 5.86
C THR A 121 -3.35 19.73 5.33
N HIS A 122 -4.60 19.29 5.51
CA HIS A 122 -5.76 20.05 5.02
C HIS A 122 -6.16 21.24 5.92
N THR A 123 -5.63 21.36 7.14
CA THR A 123 -6.11 22.38 8.09
C THR A 123 -5.36 23.72 8.05
N ASP A 124 -4.19 23.84 7.41
CA ASP A 124 -3.38 25.07 7.49
C ASP A 124 -3.66 26.15 6.42
N ALA A 125 -4.69 25.98 5.58
CA ALA A 125 -5.07 26.97 4.57
C ALA A 125 -6.27 27.85 5.00
N THR A 126 -6.26 28.41 6.21
CA THR A 126 -7.17 29.52 6.54
C THR A 126 -6.53 30.44 7.57
N SER A 127 -5.57 31.26 7.14
CA SER A 127 -5.12 32.40 7.93
C SER A 127 -5.23 33.71 7.16
N VAL A 128 -6.28 34.44 7.56
CA VAL A 128 -6.31 35.90 7.76
C VAL A 128 -6.23 36.77 6.50
N THR A 129 -7.41 37.07 5.93
CA THR A 129 -7.66 38.38 5.28
C THR A 129 -7.69 39.45 6.35
N HIS A 130 -6.60 40.21 6.47
CA HIS A 130 -6.47 41.39 7.31
C HIS A 130 -7.20 42.57 6.63
N THR A 131 -8.40 42.90 7.10
CA THR A 131 -9.11 44.13 6.69
C THR A 131 -8.49 45.30 7.44
N MET A 132 -7.62 46.07 6.79
CA MET A 132 -7.16 47.37 7.29
C MET A 132 -8.17 48.44 6.92
N GLU A 133 -8.80 49.00 7.95
CA GLU A 133 -9.70 50.14 7.93
C GLU A 133 -8.85 51.39 8.19
N GLU A 134 -8.50 52.14 7.14
CA GLU A 134 -7.83 53.43 7.26
C GLU A 134 -8.87 54.56 7.25
N ARG A 135 -8.86 55.32 8.34
CA ARG A 135 -9.74 56.44 8.68
C ARG A 135 -9.48 57.70 7.85
#